data_AF-A0A183S9L4-F1
#
_entry.id   AF-A0A183S9L4-F1
#
_cell.length_a   1.000
_cell.length_b   1.000
_cell.length_c   1.000
_cell.angle_alpha   90.00
_cell.angle_beta   90.00
_cell.angle_gamma   90.00
#
_symmetry.space_group_name_H-M   'P 1'
#
loop_
_entity.id
_entity.type
_entity.pdbx_description
1 polymer ?
#
loop_
_entity_poly.entity_id
_entity_poly.type
_entity_poly.pdbx_seq_one_letter_code
_entity_poly.pdbx_strand_id
1 'polypeptide(L)'
;MTLNEESVTQFSNFLLSDATLKGLRQYSFVKPTLVQRLSLKHALLGKDIIVEAKTGSGKTLAFAIPVLEYVYHEKITQFDGPVAVVLTPTRELARQIYNVFRRVGRFHNFTILDIMGGKTRVS
;
A
#
# COMPACT_ATOMS: atom_id res chain seq x y z
N MET A 1 -13.16 -16.78 -10.06
CA MET A 1 -12.59 -16.15 -11.27
C MET A 1 -11.09 -16.01 -11.07
N THR A 2 -10.28 -16.88 -11.68
CA THR A 2 -8.82 -16.87 -11.53
C THR A 2 -8.23 -15.80 -12.44
N LEU A 3 -7.86 -14.64 -11.89
CA LEU A 3 -7.04 -13.67 -12.62
C LEU A 3 -5.72 -14.35 -13.01
N ASN A 4 -5.47 -14.46 -14.31
CA ASN A 4 -4.20 -14.94 -14.85
C ASN A 4 -3.16 -13.82 -14.67
N GLU A 5 -2.05 -14.09 -13.98
CA GLU A 5 -1.10 -13.07 -13.50
C GLU A 5 -0.40 -12.32 -14.66
N GLU A 6 -0.33 -12.94 -15.84
CA GLU A 6 0.19 -12.34 -17.07
C GLU A 6 -0.81 -11.39 -17.78
N SER A 7 -2.11 -11.52 -17.50
CA SER A 7 -3.16 -10.73 -18.17
C SER A 7 -3.44 -9.37 -17.53
N VAL A 8 -2.90 -9.11 -16.33
CA VAL A 8 -3.14 -7.88 -15.59
C VAL A 8 -2.26 -6.76 -16.14
N THR A 9 -2.87 -5.79 -16.80
CA THR A 9 -2.13 -4.67 -17.43
C THR A 9 -2.34 -3.34 -16.71
N GLN A 10 -3.39 -3.24 -15.89
CA GLN A 10 -3.76 -2.03 -15.15
C GLN A 10 -4.18 -2.37 -13.72
N PHE A 11 -4.06 -1.40 -12.81
CA PHE A 11 -4.54 -1.57 -11.43
C PHE A 11 -6.05 -1.79 -11.35
N SER A 12 -6.82 -1.27 -12.31
CA SER A 12 -8.27 -1.48 -12.43
C SER A 12 -8.67 -2.92 -12.76
N ASN A 13 -7.73 -3.81 -13.11
CA ASN A 13 -8.01 -5.23 -13.27
C ASN A 13 -8.06 -5.98 -11.92
N PHE A 14 -7.59 -5.35 -10.84
CA PHE A 14 -7.81 -5.85 -9.48
C PHE A 14 -9.13 -5.31 -8.93
N LEU A 15 -9.73 -6.05 -7.99
CA LEU A 15 -10.92 -5.61 -7.26
C LEU A 15 -10.52 -4.64 -6.13
N LEU A 16 -10.12 -3.42 -6.52
CA LEU A 16 -9.75 -2.36 -5.59
C LEU A 16 -10.89 -1.36 -5.44
N SER A 17 -10.99 -0.75 -4.26
CA SER A 17 -11.90 0.37 -4.01
C SER A 17 -11.68 1.54 -4.96
N ASP A 18 -12.75 2.28 -5.27
CA ASP A 18 -12.68 3.50 -6.07
C ASP A 18 -11.74 4.54 -5.45
N ALA A 19 -11.69 4.60 -4.12
CA ALA A 19 -10.78 5.47 -3.37
C ALA A 19 -9.31 5.16 -3.68
N THR A 20 -8.92 3.88 -3.66
CA THR A 20 -7.56 3.45 -4.04
C THR A 20 -7.28 3.73 -5.51
N LEU A 21 -8.19 3.37 -6.42
CA LEU A 21 -8.01 3.61 -7.85
C LEU A 21 -7.88 5.10 -8.18
N LYS A 22 -8.59 5.97 -7.47
CA LYS A 22 -8.50 7.43 -7.61
C LYS A 22 -7.16 7.95 -7.10
N GLY A 23 -6.70 7.46 -5.94
CA GLY A 23 -5.39 7.79 -5.39
C GLY A 23 -4.24 7.38 -6.31
N LEU A 24 -4.28 6.15 -6.83
CA LEU A 24 -3.30 5.63 -7.80
C LEU A 24 -3.25 6.51 -9.06
N ARG A 25 -4.41 6.82 -9.65
CA ARG A 25 -4.50 7.67 -10.85
C ARG A 25 -3.97 9.07 -10.63
N GLN A 26 -4.27 9.71 -9.50
CA GLN A 26 -3.81 11.07 -9.19
C GLN A 26 -2.28 11.18 -9.14
N TYR A 27 -1.59 10.11 -8.77
CA TYR A 27 -0.12 10.06 -8.71
C TYR A 27 0.49 9.25 -9.85
N SER A 28 -0.24 9.10 -10.96
CA SER A 28 0.21 8.45 -12.21
C SER A 28 0.62 6.98 -12.08
N PHE A 29 0.13 6.28 -11.05
CA PHE A 29 0.26 4.82 -10.93
C PHE A 29 -0.83 4.14 -11.75
N VAL A 30 -0.59 3.98 -13.05
CA VAL A 30 -1.58 3.39 -13.97
C VAL A 30 -1.38 1.88 -14.16
N LYS A 31 -0.13 1.46 -14.34
CA LYS A 31 0.23 0.07 -14.65
C LYS A 31 1.00 -0.56 -13.48
N PRO A 32 0.61 -1.76 -13.01
CA PRO A 32 1.36 -2.47 -11.99
C PRO A 32 2.67 -3.03 -12.55
N THR A 33 3.73 -2.95 -11.75
CA THR A 33 5.01 -3.61 -12.03
C THR A 33 4.88 -5.13 -11.91
N LEU A 34 5.86 -5.89 -12.41
CA LEU A 34 5.83 -7.37 -12.32
C LEU A 34 5.65 -7.85 -10.88
N VAL A 35 6.45 -7.31 -9.94
CA VAL A 35 6.36 -7.72 -8.53
C VAL A 35 4.99 -7.41 -7.93
N GLN A 36 4.35 -6.29 -8.31
CA GLN A 36 3.00 -5.94 -7.87
C GLN A 36 1.96 -6.89 -8.46
N ARG A 37 2.07 -7.27 -9.74
CA ARG A 37 1.15 -8.24 -10.37
C ARG A 37 1.17 -9.59 -9.69
N LEU A 38 2.36 -10.09 -9.40
CA LEU A 38 2.56 -11.39 -8.76
C LEU A 38 2.11 -11.40 -7.29
N SER A 39 2.25 -10.28 -6.57
CA SER A 39 1.99 -10.23 -5.12
C SER A 39 0.58 -9.76 -4.75
N LEU A 40 0.02 -8.77 -5.45
CA LEU A 40 -1.22 -8.08 -5.01
C LEU A 40 -2.40 -9.03 -4.90
N LYS A 41 -2.56 -9.97 -5.85
CA LYS A 41 -3.67 -10.94 -5.80
C LYS A 41 -3.64 -11.76 -4.51
N HIS A 42 -2.47 -12.27 -4.12
CA HIS A 42 -2.35 -13.09 -2.92
C HIS A 42 -2.49 -12.24 -1.65
N ALA A 43 -1.90 -11.04 -1.63
CA ALA A 43 -2.02 -10.11 -0.51
C ALA A 43 -3.46 -9.63 -0.27
N LEU A 44 -4.20 -9.30 -1.33
CA LEU A 44 -5.60 -8.88 -1.25
C LEU A 44 -6.53 -10.00 -0.77
N LEU A 45 -6.12 -11.26 -0.92
CA LEU A 45 -6.81 -12.43 -0.37
C LEU A 45 -6.42 -12.73 1.08
N GLY A 46 -5.61 -11.86 1.73
CA GLY A 46 -5.17 -12.04 3.10
C GLY A 46 -4.14 -13.16 3.30
N LYS A 47 -3.44 -13.58 2.24
CA LYS A 47 -2.39 -14.60 2.35
C LYS A 47 -1.08 -13.97 2.82
N ASP A 48 -0.34 -14.71 3.64
CA ASP A 48 1.05 -14.40 3.94
C ASP A 48 1.91 -14.55 2.69
N ILE A 49 2.74 -13.54 2.42
CA ILE A 49 3.59 -13.49 1.23
C ILE A 49 5.01 -13.06 1.58
N ILE A 50 5.97 -13.65 0.87
CA ILE A 50 7.36 -13.19 0.82
C ILE A 50 7.58 -12.63 -0.57
N VAL A 51 8.06 -11.39 -0.63
CA VAL A 51 8.28 -10.67 -1.89
C VAL A 51 9.75 -10.29 -2.03
N GLU A 52 10.43 -10.95 -2.96
CA GLU A 52 11.80 -10.63 -3.33
C GLU A 52 11.84 -9.94 -4.70
N ALA A 53 12.47 -8.78 -4.77
CA ALA A 53 12.71 -8.06 -6.02
C ALA A 53 13.84 -7.05 -5.82
N LYS A 54 14.40 -6.51 -6.90
CA LYS A 54 15.38 -5.41 -6.80
C LYS A 54 14.79 -4.13 -6.18
N THR A 55 15.64 -3.27 -5.64
CA THR A 55 15.24 -1.92 -5.19
C THR A 55 14.65 -1.12 -6.36
N GLY A 56 13.67 -0.26 -6.08
CA GLY A 56 12.96 0.50 -7.11
C GLY A 56 11.92 -0.30 -7.92
N SER A 57 11.71 -1.60 -7.63
CA SER A 57 10.70 -2.42 -8.34
C SER A 57 9.24 -2.09 -8.00
N GLY A 58 8.99 -1.12 -7.12
CA GLY A 58 7.65 -0.74 -6.69
C GLY A 58 7.07 -1.61 -5.56
N LYS A 59 7.91 -2.29 -4.76
CA LYS A 59 7.47 -3.12 -3.62
C LYS A 59 6.60 -2.36 -2.61
N THR A 60 6.79 -1.05 -2.46
CA THR A 60 5.98 -0.24 -1.53
C THR A 60 4.49 -0.32 -1.82
N LEU A 61 4.08 -0.21 -3.09
CA LEU A 61 2.67 -0.34 -3.46
C LEU A 61 2.16 -1.78 -3.29
N ALA A 62 3.04 -2.77 -3.39
CA ALA A 62 2.67 -4.18 -3.24
C ALA A 62 2.14 -4.51 -1.84
N PHE A 63 2.60 -3.82 -0.79
CA PHE A 63 2.05 -3.94 0.57
C PHE A 63 1.14 -2.78 0.98
N ALA A 64 1.32 -1.58 0.43
CA ALA A 64 0.48 -0.44 0.81
C ALA A 64 -0.96 -0.56 0.31
N ILE A 65 -1.16 -1.09 -0.90
CA ILE A 65 -2.51 -1.28 -1.47
C ILE A 65 -3.33 -2.27 -0.62
N PRO A 66 -2.84 -3.50 -0.31
CA PRO A 66 -3.60 -4.43 0.52
C PRO A 66 -3.95 -3.89 1.90
N VAL A 67 -3.04 -3.13 2.54
CA VAL A 67 -3.31 -2.50 3.84
C VAL A 67 -4.44 -1.48 3.75
N LEU A 68 -4.44 -0.63 2.71
CA LEU A 68 -5.51 0.34 2.49
C LEU A 68 -6.86 -0.34 2.20
N GLU A 69 -6.86 -1.38 1.37
CA GLU A 69 -8.08 -2.15 1.08
C GLU A 69 -8.61 -2.88 2.31
N TYR A 70 -7.73 -3.43 3.14
CA TYR A 70 -8.12 -4.05 4.41
C TYR A 70 -8.82 -3.04 5.33
N VAL A 71 -8.19 -1.88 5.56
CA VAL A 71 -8.78 -0.79 6.36
C VAL A 71 -10.14 -0.35 5.80
N TYR A 72 -10.26 -0.23 4.49
CA TYR A 72 -11.49 0.16 3.81
C TYR A 72 -12.61 -0.88 3.96
N HIS A 73 -12.32 -2.16 3.70
CA HIS A 73 -13.31 -3.23 3.72
C HIS A 73 -13.79 -3.57 5.13
N GLU A 74 -12.87 -3.60 6.10
CA GLU A 74 -13.19 -3.84 7.51
C GLU A 74 -13.77 -2.60 8.21
N LYS A 75 -13.87 -1.47 7.48
CA LYS A 75 -14.39 -0.19 7.99
C LYS A 75 -13.66 0.29 9.25
N ILE A 76 -12.36 0.03 9.31
CA ILE A 76 -11.52 0.41 10.44
C ILE A 76 -11.54 1.93 10.59
N THR A 77 -11.75 2.37 11.83
CA THR A 77 -11.75 3.77 12.22
C THR A 77 -10.58 4.07 13.14
N GLN A 78 -10.37 5.35 13.44
CA GLN A 78 -9.37 5.76 14.43
C GLN A 78 -9.62 5.21 15.85
N PHE A 79 -10.82 4.72 16.15
CA PHE A 79 -11.20 4.19 17.46
C PHE A 79 -10.80 2.73 17.66
N ASP A 80 -10.51 2.01 16.57
CA ASP A 80 -10.15 0.58 16.61
C ASP A 80 -8.66 0.35 16.94
N GLY A 81 -7.87 1.42 16.99
CA GLY A 81 -6.43 1.37 17.22
C GLY A 81 -5.62 0.96 15.97
N PRO A 82 -4.31 0.69 16.13
CA PRO A 82 -3.44 0.32 15.01
C PRO A 82 -3.74 -1.10 14.48
N VAL A 83 -4.05 -1.22 13.19
CA VAL A 83 -4.33 -2.52 12.53
C VAL A 83 -3.22 -3.00 11.60
N ALA A 84 -2.21 -2.17 11.32
CA ALA A 84 -1.08 -2.52 10.49
C ALA A 84 0.20 -1.84 10.98
N VAL A 85 1.32 -2.56 10.90
CA VAL A 85 2.65 -2.05 11.26
C VAL A 85 3.60 -2.31 10.10
N VAL A 86 4.27 -1.24 9.62
CA VAL A 86 5.31 -1.34 8.60
C VAL A 86 6.65 -1.01 9.24
N LEU A 87 7.55 -1.99 9.26
CA LEU A 87 8.90 -1.85 9.81
C LEU A 87 9.90 -1.55 8.69
N THR A 88 10.79 -0.59 8.93
CA THR A 88 11.79 -0.17 7.95
C THR A 88 13.06 0.29 8.67
N PRO A 89 14.26 0.05 8.11
CA PRO A 89 15.51 0.25 8.84
C PRO A 89 15.94 1.71 8.98
N THR A 90 15.44 2.63 8.15
CA THR A 90 15.87 4.04 8.16
C THR A 90 14.71 5.03 8.17
N ARG A 91 14.99 6.22 8.73
CA ARG A 91 14.05 7.34 8.82
C ARG A 91 13.62 7.84 7.44
N GLU A 92 14.54 7.85 6.50
CA GLU A 92 14.31 8.29 5.12
C GLU A 92 13.35 7.34 4.41
N LEU A 93 13.53 6.03 4.60
CA LEU A 93 12.62 5.03 4.03
C LEU A 93 11.24 5.06 4.70
N ALA A 94 11.17 5.26 6.02
CA ALA A 94 9.90 5.46 6.73
C ALA A 94 9.11 6.62 6.14
N ARG A 95 9.77 7.77 5.94
CA ARG A 95 9.12 8.95 5.35
C ARG A 95 8.70 8.73 3.90
N GLN A 96 9.47 7.99 3.12
CA GLN A 96 9.09 7.63 1.74
C GLN A 96 7.84 6.75 1.72
N ILE A 97 7.78 5.73 2.59
CA ILE A 97 6.63 4.83 2.72
C ILE A 97 5.40 5.60 3.20
N TYR A 98 5.55 6.42 4.25
CA TYR A 98 4.49 7.29 4.77
C TYR A 98 3.87 8.15 3.66
N ASN A 99 4.71 8.77 2.83
CA ASN A 99 4.25 9.57 1.70
C ASN A 99 3.48 8.74 0.66
N VAL A 100 3.88 7.48 0.39
CA VAL A 100 3.14 6.61 -0.51
C VAL A 100 1.74 6.34 0.04
N PHE A 101 1.61 6.00 1.32
CA PHE A 101 0.31 5.83 1.97
C PHE A 101 -0.55 7.10 1.90
N ARG A 102 0.02 8.27 2.21
CA ARG A 102 -0.72 9.55 2.12
C ARG A 102 -1.20 9.87 0.71
N ARG A 103 -0.44 9.48 -0.32
CA ARG A 103 -0.76 9.71 -1.73
C ARG A 103 -1.86 8.77 -2.21
N VAL A 104 -1.67 7.47 -2.06
CA VAL A 104 -2.62 6.45 -2.54
C VAL A 104 -3.86 6.42 -1.68
N GLY A 105 -3.70 6.56 -0.37
CA GLY A 105 -4.76 6.60 0.63
C GLY A 105 -5.53 7.92 0.70
N ARG A 106 -5.21 8.92 -0.14
CA ARG A 106 -5.77 10.29 -0.03
C ARG A 106 -7.30 10.34 0.04
N PHE A 107 -7.97 9.40 -0.62
CA PHE A 107 -9.44 9.34 -0.69
C PHE A 107 -10.05 8.34 0.29
N HIS A 108 -9.23 7.75 1.15
CA HIS A 108 -9.66 6.87 2.23
C HIS A 108 -9.77 7.64 3.53
N ASN A 109 -10.69 7.21 4.40
CA ASN A 109 -10.71 7.64 5.78
C ASN A 109 -9.83 6.69 6.61
N PHE A 110 -8.54 7.02 6.74
CA PHE A 110 -7.58 6.24 7.52
C PHE A 110 -6.57 7.14 8.22
N THR A 111 -5.97 6.62 9.28
CA THR A 111 -4.89 7.29 10.01
C THR A 111 -3.59 6.54 9.77
N ILE A 112 -2.51 7.30 9.58
CA ILE A 112 -1.14 6.76 9.53
C ILE A 112 -0.23 7.63 10.37
N LEU A 113 0.59 6.99 11.20
CA LEU A 113 1.59 7.64 12.04
C LEU A 113 2.98 7.16 11.64
N ASP A 114 3.90 8.09 11.52
CA ASP A 114 5.31 7.82 11.29
C ASP A 114 6.06 7.88 12.63
N ILE A 115 6.45 6.70 13.15
CA ILE A 115 7.12 6.58 14.45
C ILE A 115 8.61 6.30 14.19
N MET A 116 9.47 7.20 14.65
CA MET A 116 10.92 7.05 14.53
C MET A 116 11.60 7.32 15.87
N GLY A 117 12.57 6.47 16.24
CA GLY A 117 13.47 6.76 17.35
C GLY A 117 14.34 7.99 17.05
N GLY A 118 14.49 8.88 18.04
CA GLY A 118 15.35 10.07 17.97
C GLY A 118 14.74 11.30 18.64
N LYS A 119 15.55 12.33 18.93
CA LYS A 119 15.06 13.60 19.50
C LYS A 119 14.29 14.39 18.42
N THR A 120 13.04 14.76 18.70
CA THR A 120 12.29 15.75 17.94
C THR A 120 13.07 17.07 17.98
N ARG A 121 13.62 17.53 16.85
CA ARG A 121 13.95 18.96 16.72
C ARG A 121 12.63 19.66 16.43
N VAL A 122 12.07 20.25 17.48
CA VAL A 122 11.07 21.30 17.33
C VAL A 122 11.84 22.50 16.76
N SER A 123 11.60 22.80 15.50
CA SER A 123 11.94 24.09 14.88
C SER A 123 10.67 24.90 14.73
#